data_AF-A0A963PGE9-F1
#
_entry.id   AF-A0A963PGE9-F1
#
_cell.length_a   1.000
_cell.length_b   1.000
_cell.length_c   1.000
_cell.angle_alpha   90.00
_cell.angle_beta   90.00
_cell.angle_gamma   90.00
#
_symmetry.space_group_name_H-M   'P 1'
#
loop_
_entity.id
_entity.type
_entity.pdbx_description
1 polymer ?
#
loop_
_entity_poly.entity_id
_entity_poly.type
_entity_poly.pdbx_seq_one_letter_code
_entity_poly.pdbx_strand_id
1 'polypeptide(L)'
;MNEMANSFLPAEQPVSLTPDELRARIIALFNEMWREDREDEPPVLENDTVLLETGFDSMAFAVLVARLDDELGYDPFTMTEDPVYPQTFAEFIDFYTKCAPKPE
;
A
#
# COMPACT_ATOMS: atom_id res chain seq x y z
N MET A 1 -35.69 13.38 -20.39
CA MET A 1 -34.34 13.24 -20.98
C MET A 1 -33.43 12.80 -19.85
N ASN A 2 -32.76 11.67 -20.07
CA ASN A 2 -32.25 10.68 -19.12
C ASN A 2 -31.55 11.17 -17.83
N GLU A 3 -31.93 10.49 -16.73
CA GLU A 3 -31.06 9.87 -15.72
C GLU A 3 -29.61 10.37 -15.62
N MET A 4 -29.36 11.25 -14.65
CA MET A 4 -28.06 11.33 -13.98
C MET A 4 -28.06 10.28 -12.86
N ALA A 5 -27.74 9.05 -13.25
CA ALA A 5 -27.64 7.90 -12.37
C ALA A 5 -26.57 8.13 -11.28
N ASN A 6 -26.95 7.78 -10.05
CA ASN A 6 -26.11 7.52 -8.89
C ASN A 6 -24.71 6.96 -9.22
N SER A 7 -23.72 7.44 -8.48
CA SER A 7 -22.89 6.57 -7.63
C SER A 7 -22.00 7.43 -6.73
N PHE A 8 -22.61 8.01 -5.70
CA PHE A 8 -21.87 8.17 -4.44
C PHE A 8 -21.52 6.75 -4.01
N LEU A 9 -20.22 6.43 -4.07
CA LEU A 9 -19.70 5.15 -3.60
C LEU A 9 -20.10 4.98 -2.12
N PRO A 10 -20.66 3.83 -1.71
CA PRO A 10 -20.72 3.52 -0.30
C PRO A 10 -19.29 3.35 0.20
N ALA A 11 -18.89 4.20 1.15
CA ALA A 11 -17.85 3.83 2.11
C ALA A 11 -18.32 2.52 2.78
N GLU A 12 -17.39 1.60 3.08
CA GLU A 12 -17.62 0.28 3.69
C GLU A 12 -17.89 -0.91 2.75
N GLN A 13 -17.17 -1.02 1.63
CA GLN A 13 -16.91 -2.35 1.06
C GLN A 13 -15.65 -2.93 1.74
N PRO A 14 -15.63 -4.19 2.20
CA PRO A 14 -14.40 -4.83 2.61
C PRO A 14 -13.48 -4.89 1.39
N VAL A 15 -12.44 -4.07 1.41
CA VAL A 15 -11.52 -3.86 0.30
C VAL A 15 -10.73 -5.16 0.08
N SER A 16 -11.25 -6.03 -0.78
CA SER A 16 -10.53 -7.20 -1.28
C SER A 16 -9.65 -6.73 -2.45
N LEU A 17 -8.45 -6.21 -2.15
CA LEU A 17 -7.53 -5.75 -3.19
C LEU A 17 -6.88 -6.93 -3.88
N THR A 18 -6.84 -6.85 -5.21
CA THR A 18 -5.92 -7.64 -6.02
C THR A 18 -4.47 -7.14 -5.84
N PRO A 19 -3.46 -7.95 -6.15
CA PRO A 19 -2.05 -7.55 -6.04
C PRO A 19 -1.72 -6.27 -6.84
N ASP A 20 -2.34 -6.11 -8.01
CA ASP A 20 -2.18 -4.93 -8.85
C ASP A 20 -2.77 -3.66 -8.20
N GLU A 21 -3.92 -3.79 -7.53
CA GLU A 21 -4.53 -2.65 -6.81
C GLU A 21 -3.75 -2.30 -5.55
N LEU A 22 -3.29 -3.29 -4.80
CA LEU A 22 -2.40 -3.11 -3.66
C LEU A 22 -1.11 -2.39 -4.08
N ARG A 23 -0.51 -2.82 -5.20
CA ARG A 23 0.65 -2.16 -5.79
C ARG A 23 0.36 -0.70 -6.11
N ALA A 24 -0.75 -0.44 -6.81
CA ALA A 24 -1.16 0.92 -7.15
C ALA A 24 -1.41 1.77 -5.88
N ARG A 25 -1.97 1.17 -4.83
CA ARG A 25 -2.25 1.86 -3.57
C ARG A 25 -0.98 2.25 -2.84
N ILE A 26 -0.03 1.34 -2.75
CA ILE A 26 1.25 1.61 -2.10
C ILE A 26 2.04 2.67 -2.86
N ILE A 27 2.04 2.63 -4.20
CA ILE A 27 2.64 3.68 -5.02
C ILE A 27 1.94 5.03 -4.78
N ALA A 28 0.62 5.04 -4.69
CA ALA A 28 -0.13 6.27 -4.42
C ALA A 28 0.21 6.86 -3.05
N LEU A 29 0.19 6.07 -1.98
CA LEU A 29 0.58 6.48 -0.64
C LEU A 29 2.04 6.93 -0.57
N PHE A 30 2.95 6.18 -1.21
CA PHE A 30 4.35 6.55 -1.30
C PHE A 30 4.53 7.92 -1.97
N ASN A 31 3.87 8.14 -3.11
CA ASN A 31 3.92 9.40 -3.83
C ASN A 31 3.32 10.56 -3.03
N GLU A 32 2.24 10.30 -2.28
CA GLU A 32 1.63 11.27 -1.39
C GLU A 32 2.61 11.67 -0.29
N MET A 33 3.10 10.70 0.50
CA MET A 33 4.05 10.92 1.58
C MET A 33 5.35 11.58 1.09
N TRP A 34 5.81 11.23 -0.11
CA TRP A 34 6.96 11.89 -0.71
C TRP A 34 6.72 13.37 -0.95
N ARG A 35 5.55 13.72 -1.51
CA ARG A 35 5.18 15.11 -1.82
C ARG A 35 4.77 15.92 -0.59
N GLU A 36 4.50 15.27 0.55
CA GLU A 36 4.23 15.96 1.81
C GLU A 36 5.48 16.70 2.35
N ASP A 37 6.64 16.05 2.29
CA ASP A 37 7.91 16.58 2.83
C ASP A 37 8.93 16.97 1.74
N ARG A 38 8.63 16.74 0.45
CA ARG A 38 9.53 17.04 -0.68
C ARG A 38 8.81 17.74 -1.84
N GLU A 39 9.54 18.62 -2.51
CA GLU A 39 9.06 19.33 -3.71
C GLU A 39 9.41 18.60 -5.02
N ASP A 40 10.26 17.57 -4.96
CA ASP A 40 10.71 16.77 -6.10
C ASP A 40 9.77 15.60 -6.46
N GLU A 41 9.98 15.02 -7.64
CA GLU A 41 9.18 13.89 -8.12
C GLU A 41 9.64 12.56 -7.48
N PRO A 42 8.70 11.73 -7.01
CA PRO A 42 9.05 10.43 -6.43
C PRO A 42 9.70 9.52 -7.47
N PRO A 43 10.67 8.69 -7.05
CA PRO A 43 11.28 7.69 -7.94
C PRO A 43 10.27 6.63 -8.36
N VAL A 44 10.50 6.01 -9.52
CA VAL A 44 9.67 4.90 -10.00
C VAL A 44 9.94 3.67 -9.14
N LEU A 45 8.88 3.15 -8.49
CA LEU A 45 8.94 1.91 -7.72
C LEU A 45 8.73 0.69 -8.65
N GLU A 46 9.82 0.00 -8.95
CA GLU A 46 9.82 -1.29 -9.65
C GLU A 46 9.95 -2.46 -8.68
N ASN A 47 9.69 -3.67 -9.15
CA ASN A 47 9.72 -4.89 -8.34
C ASN A 47 11.04 -5.07 -7.57
N ASP A 48 12.17 -4.84 -8.23
CA ASP A 48 13.52 -4.94 -7.65
C ASP A 48 13.95 -3.67 -6.89
N THR A 49 13.07 -2.66 -6.81
CA THR A 49 13.39 -1.40 -6.12
C THR A 49 13.35 -1.61 -4.62
N VAL A 50 14.45 -1.25 -3.94
CA VAL A 50 14.54 -1.30 -2.48
C VAL A 50 13.96 -0.02 -1.89
N LEU A 51 12.82 -0.13 -1.19
CA LEU A 51 12.10 1.04 -0.64
C LEU A 51 12.99 1.88 0.28
N LEU A 52 13.84 1.23 1.08
CA LEU A 52 14.77 1.92 1.99
C LEU A 52 15.89 2.67 1.24
N GLU A 53 16.22 2.27 0.01
CA GLU A 53 17.25 2.91 -0.80
C GLU A 53 16.69 4.03 -1.68
N THR A 54 15.36 4.10 -1.90
CA THR A 54 14.74 5.19 -2.67
C THR A 54 14.73 6.52 -1.91
N GLY A 55 15.27 6.57 -0.69
CA GLY A 55 15.19 7.73 0.20
C GLY A 55 13.94 7.73 1.08
N PHE A 56 13.25 6.60 1.16
CA PHE A 56 12.16 6.34 2.09
C PHE A 56 12.75 5.64 3.32
N ASP A 57 13.18 6.41 4.30
CA ASP A 57 13.81 5.86 5.50
C ASP A 57 12.89 4.89 6.26
N SER A 58 13.46 4.15 7.21
CA SER A 58 12.71 3.21 8.05
C SER A 58 11.51 3.83 8.78
N MET A 59 11.54 5.13 9.07
CA MET A 59 10.39 5.85 9.66
C MET A 59 9.26 6.05 8.66
N ALA A 60 9.59 6.47 7.43
CA ALA A 60 8.60 6.61 6.37
C ALA A 60 7.98 5.24 6.06
N PHE A 61 8.77 4.18 6.05
CA PHE A 61 8.28 2.80 5.91
C PHE A 61 7.28 2.42 7.01
N ALA A 62 7.60 2.69 8.28
CA ALA A 62 6.68 2.42 9.39
C ALA A 62 5.36 3.21 9.27
N VAL A 63 5.42 4.46 8.80
CA VAL A 63 4.22 5.28 8.56
C VAL A 63 3.39 4.71 7.40
N LEU A 64 4.03 4.28 6.31
CA LEU A 64 3.36 3.64 5.17
C LEU A 64 2.62 2.36 5.61
N VAL A 65 3.29 1.50 6.37
CA VAL A 65 2.72 0.27 6.92
C VAL A 65 1.52 0.58 7.81
N ALA A 66 1.63 1.57 8.70
CA ALA A 66 0.53 1.99 9.57
C ALA A 66 -0.66 2.59 8.79
N ARG A 67 -0.42 3.34 7.72
CA ARG A 67 -1.50 3.83 6.84
C ARG A 67 -2.19 2.67 6.12
N LEU A 68 -1.42 1.71 5.61
CA LEU A 68 -1.98 0.51 4.98
C LEU A 68 -2.80 -0.32 5.97
N ASP A 69 -2.37 -0.45 7.23
CA ASP A 69 -3.16 -1.13 8.26
C ASP A 69 -4.52 -0.46 8.49
N ASP A 70 -4.55 0.87 8.60
CA ASP A 70 -5.80 1.63 8.76
C ASP A 70 -6.73 1.51 7.52
N GLU A 71 -6.15 1.52 6.32
CA GLU A 71 -6.91 1.43 5.06
C GLU A 71 -7.41 0.02 4.75
N LEU A 72 -6.56 -0.99 4.96
CA LEU A 72 -6.84 -2.39 4.63
C LEU A 72 -7.56 -3.11 5.78
N GLY A 73 -7.42 -2.60 7.00
CA GLY A 73 -7.90 -3.23 8.22
C GLY A 73 -7.08 -4.46 8.65
N TYR A 74 -5.88 -4.65 8.09
CA TYR A 74 -4.97 -5.71 8.49
C TYR A 74 -3.51 -5.32 8.25
N ASP A 75 -2.64 -5.80 9.14
CA ASP A 75 -1.20 -5.59 9.06
C ASP A 75 -0.44 -6.93 9.03
N PRO A 76 0.25 -7.25 7.92
CA PRO A 76 1.04 -8.48 7.78
C PRO A 76 2.14 -8.64 8.84
N PHE A 77 2.72 -7.54 9.31
CA PHE A 77 3.84 -7.54 10.26
C PHE A 77 3.42 -7.93 11.67
N THR A 78 2.17 -7.63 12.05
CA THR A 78 1.57 -8.02 13.33
C THR A 78 0.89 -9.39 13.26
N MET A 79 0.45 -9.82 12.08
CA MET A 79 -0.17 -11.13 11.87
C MET A 79 0.84 -12.28 11.82
N THR A 80 2.09 -12.00 11.47
CA THR A 80 3.15 -13.02 11.33
C THR A 80 3.98 -13.09 12.60
N GLU A 81 4.21 -14.28 13.15
CA GLU A 81 5.06 -14.47 14.35
C GLU A 81 6.55 -14.18 14.07
N ASP A 82 6.97 -14.37 12.80
CA ASP A 82 8.32 -14.04 12.34
C ASP A 82 8.37 -12.64 11.72
N PRO A 83 9.31 -11.77 12.16
CA PRO A 83 9.46 -10.45 11.59
C PRO A 83 10.07 -10.54 10.17
N VAL A 84 9.19 -10.59 9.17
CA VAL A 84 9.59 -10.52 7.76
C VAL A 84 9.72 -9.06 7.38
N TYR A 85 10.94 -8.64 7.06
CA TYR A 85 11.21 -7.31 6.53
C TYR A 85 11.49 -7.40 5.03
N PRO A 86 10.47 -7.19 4.17
CA PRO A 86 10.69 -7.15 2.74
C PRO A 86 11.65 -6.00 2.41
N GLN A 87 12.68 -6.28 1.61
CA GLN A 87 13.65 -5.27 1.22
C GLN A 87 13.19 -4.59 -0.06
N THR A 88 12.71 -5.38 -1.01
CA THR A 88 12.24 -4.91 -2.31
C THR A 88 10.74 -4.65 -2.33
N PHE A 89 10.31 -3.80 -3.25
CA PHE A 89 8.91 -3.50 -3.45
C PHE A 89 8.11 -4.75 -3.81
N ALA A 90 8.64 -5.65 -4.63
CA ALA A 90 7.97 -6.91 -4.95
C ALA A 90 7.76 -7.79 -3.71
N GLU A 91 8.77 -7.94 -2.85
CA GLU A 91 8.63 -8.67 -1.59
C GLU A 91 7.58 -8.04 -0.68
N PHE A 92 7.50 -6.70 -0.65
CA PHE A 92 6.50 -5.99 0.14
C PHE A 92 5.08 -6.27 -0.35
N ILE A 93 4.83 -6.20 -1.67
CA ILE A 93 3.53 -6.54 -2.26
C ILE A 93 3.18 -8.01 -2.03
N ASP A 94 4.12 -8.92 -2.25
CA ASP A 94 3.91 -10.36 -2.08
C ASP A 94 3.59 -10.69 -0.61
N PHE A 95 4.27 -10.04 0.34
CA PHE A 95 4.02 -10.21 1.77
C PHE A 95 2.61 -9.77 2.16
N TYR A 96 2.19 -8.57 1.74
CA TYR A 96 0.81 -8.10 1.98
C TYR A 96 -0.22 -9.00 1.29
N THR A 97 0.03 -9.41 0.04
CA THR A 97 -0.87 -10.29 -0.72
C THR A 97 -1.03 -11.66 -0.05
N LYS A 98 0.03 -12.20 0.55
CA LYS A 98 -0.01 -13.48 1.28
C LYS A 98 -0.85 -13.40 2.55
N CYS A 99 -0.78 -12.28 3.25
CA CYS A 99 -1.57 -12.02 4.46
C CYS A 99 -2.98 -11.52 4.15
N ALA A 100 -3.23 -11.04 2.94
CA ALA A 100 -4.53 -10.52 2.53
C ALA A 100 -5.63 -11.57 2.75
N PRO A 101 -6.74 -11.18 3.41
CA PRO A 101 -7.86 -12.08 3.59
C PRO A 101 -8.44 -12.41 2.21
N LYS A 102 -8.49 -13.71 1.89
CA LYS A 102 -9.08 -14.17 0.63
C LYS A 102 -10.60 -13.93 0.70
N PRO A 103 -11.23 -13.35 -0.33
CA PRO A 103 -12.67 -13.38 -0.43
C PRO A 103 -13.14 -14.83 -0.54
N GLU A 104 -14.10 -15.23 0.31
CA GLU A 104 -14.76 -16.56 0.33
C GLU A 104 -15.59 -16.82 -0.93
#